data_AF-A0A969ND71-F1
#
_entry.id   AF-A0A969ND71-F1
#
_cell.length_a   1.000
_cell.length_b   1.000
_cell.length_c   1.000
_cell.angle_alpha   90.00
_cell.angle_beta   90.00
_cell.angle_gamma   90.00
#
_symmetry.space_group_name_H-M   'P 1'
#
loop_
_entity.id
_entity.type
_entity.pdbx_description
1 polymer ?
#
loop_
_entity_poly.entity_id
_entity_poly.type
_entity_poly.pdbx_seq_one_letter_code
_entity_poly.pdbx_strand_id
1 'polypeptide(L)'
;MIFILEEAELILSLDVIYHLVENSVFNAHLEQLFSTSLKYVIIYSSNTDDNAGFNVHVKHRRFTDYIEANYRNWGLVKYIPNKYPYNRDTEEGSFADFYIFEKTDSDA
;
A
#
# COMPACT_ATOMS: atom_id res chain seq x y z
N MET A 1 20.49 9.46 20.22
CA MET A 1 20.66 8.38 19.22
C MET A 1 19.91 8.83 17.99
N ILE A 2 20.63 9.30 16.97
CA ILE A 2 20.02 9.73 15.70
C ILE A 2 19.87 8.45 14.88
N PHE A 3 18.64 8.00 14.66
CA PHE A 3 18.38 6.98 13.66
C PHE A 3 18.43 7.67 12.29
N ILE A 4 19.43 7.33 11.48
CA ILE A 4 19.37 7.62 10.04
C ILE A 4 18.40 6.58 9.48
N LEU A 5 17.23 7.01 9.03
CA LEU A 5 16.39 6.18 8.19
C LEU A 5 17.11 6.04 6.85
N GLU A 6 17.34 4.81 6.39
CA GLU A 6 17.90 4.59 5.06
C GLU A 6 16.87 5.02 4.02
N GLU A 7 17.16 6.12 3.32
CA GLU A 7 16.33 6.64 2.24
C GLU A 7 16.65 5.89 0.93
N ALA A 8 15.65 5.71 0.08
CA ALA A 8 15.80 5.09 -1.23
C ALA A 8 14.93 5.79 -2.28
N GLU A 9 15.36 5.79 -3.54
CA GLU A 9 14.55 6.34 -4.64
C GLU A 9 13.23 5.56 -4.84
N LEU A 10 13.22 4.28 -4.50
CA LEU A 10 12.07 3.41 -4.68
C LEU A 10 11.91 2.49 -3.47
N ILE A 11 10.67 2.41 -2.97
CA ILE A 11 10.29 1.52 -1.89
C ILE A 11 9.16 0.60 -2.36
N LEU A 12 9.24 -0.67 -1.98
CA LEU A 12 8.27 -1.71 -2.31
C LEU A 12 7.60 -2.23 -1.04
N SER A 13 6.28 -2.38 -1.08
CA SER A 13 5.52 -3.15 -0.09
C SER A 13 4.73 -4.22 -0.81
N LEU A 14 5.11 -5.48 -0.62
CA LEU A 14 4.54 -6.62 -1.35
C LEU A 14 3.81 -7.55 -0.39
N ASP A 15 2.48 -7.67 -0.55
CA ASP A 15 1.69 -8.65 0.21
C ASP A 15 1.78 -8.41 1.73
N VAL A 16 1.70 -7.13 2.14
CA VAL A 16 1.84 -6.72 3.56
C VAL A 16 0.59 -6.05 4.09
N ILE A 17 0.08 -5.02 3.40
CA ILE A 17 -0.86 -4.05 3.97
C ILE A 17 -2.13 -4.71 4.54
N TYR A 18 -2.72 -5.65 3.82
CA TYR A 18 -3.93 -6.32 4.27
C TYR A 18 -3.70 -7.35 5.38
N HIS A 19 -2.46 -7.69 5.71
CA HIS A 19 -2.14 -8.48 6.90
C HIS A 19 -2.00 -7.62 8.16
N LEU A 20 -2.00 -6.29 8.03
CA LEU A 20 -1.92 -5.35 9.15
C LEU A 20 -3.33 -5.04 9.69
N VAL A 21 -3.80 -5.89 10.60
CA VAL A 21 -5.17 -5.82 11.12
C VAL A 21 -5.35 -4.67 12.13
N GLU A 22 -4.32 -4.36 12.91
CA GLU A 22 -4.28 -3.24 13.84
C GLU A 22 -4.04 -1.90 13.12
N ASN A 23 -4.86 -0.89 13.43
CA ASN A 23 -4.76 0.43 12.81
C ASN A 23 -3.39 1.09 13.05
N SER A 24 -2.82 0.94 14.25
CA SER A 24 -1.52 1.55 14.58
C SER A 24 -0.38 0.97 13.75
N VAL A 25 -0.39 -0.34 13.52
CA VAL A 25 0.64 -1.03 12.72
C VAL A 25 0.49 -0.66 11.25
N PHE A 26 -0.73 -0.64 10.72
CA PHE A 26 -1.03 -0.17 9.37
C PHE A 26 -0.54 1.27 9.15
N ASN A 27 -0.86 2.19 10.06
CA ASN A 27 -0.46 3.59 9.96
C ASN A 27 1.08 3.75 10.04
N ALA A 28 1.72 3.06 10.98
CA ALA A 28 3.18 3.12 11.13
C ALA A 28 3.92 2.55 9.91
N HIS A 29 3.38 1.49 9.30
CA HIS A 29 3.92 0.92 8.06
C HIS A 29 3.84 1.91 6.90
N LEU A 30 2.66 2.51 6.65
CA LEU A 30 2.53 3.53 5.61
C LEU A 30 3.44 4.74 5.88
N GLU A 31 3.51 5.20 7.12
CA GLU A 31 4.40 6.29 7.50
C GLU A 31 5.85 5.97 7.16
N GLN A 32 6.29 4.75 7.46
CA GLN A 32 7.63 4.31 7.10
C GLN A 32 7.84 4.32 5.57
N LEU A 33 6.92 3.76 4.78
CA LEU A 33 7.04 3.73 3.31
C LEU A 33 7.15 5.14 2.70
N PHE A 34 6.28 6.05 3.13
CA PHE A 34 6.13 7.38 2.52
C PHE A 34 7.13 8.42 3.07
N SER A 35 7.68 8.22 4.28
CA SER A 35 8.73 9.07 4.85
C SER A 35 10.13 8.72 4.36
N THR A 36 10.37 7.46 3.95
CA THR A 36 11.72 7.00 3.53
C THR A 36 11.92 6.96 2.02
N SER A 37 10.85 7.03 1.23
CA SER A 37 10.97 7.07 -0.23
C SER A 37 11.25 8.48 -0.74
N LEU A 38 12.25 8.60 -1.61
CA LEU A 38 12.61 9.84 -2.28
C LEU A 38 11.74 10.11 -3.51
N LYS A 39 11.25 9.07 -4.19
CA LYS A 39 10.53 9.24 -5.46
C LYS A 39 9.34 8.31 -5.65
N TYR A 40 9.50 7.00 -5.49
CA TYR A 40 8.45 6.02 -5.79
C TYR A 40 8.11 5.13 -4.58
N VAL A 41 6.82 4.91 -4.35
CA VAL A 41 6.32 3.86 -3.46
C VAL A 41 5.43 2.95 -4.28
N ILE A 42 5.77 1.67 -4.35
CA ILE A 42 4.96 0.65 -5.05
C ILE A 42 4.37 -0.28 -4.01
N ILE A 43 3.05 -0.41 -4.03
CA ILE A 43 2.28 -1.24 -3.12
C ILE A 43 1.60 -2.34 -3.94
N TYR A 44 1.82 -3.59 -3.55
CA TYR A 44 1.06 -4.74 -4.01
C TYR A 44 0.10 -5.17 -2.89
N SER A 45 -1.16 -4.78 -3.04
CA SER A 45 -2.21 -4.95 -2.03
C SER A 45 -3.61 -5.01 -2.65
N SER A 46 -4.60 -5.50 -1.91
CA SER A 46 -6.01 -5.21 -2.19
C SER A 46 -6.34 -3.75 -1.83
N ASN A 47 -7.36 -3.19 -2.48
CA ASN A 47 -7.86 -1.83 -2.24
C ASN A 47 -9.40 -1.81 -2.17
N THR A 48 -9.96 -2.47 -1.17
CA THR A 48 -11.41 -2.56 -0.93
C THR A 48 -11.68 -2.51 0.57
N ASP A 49 -12.89 -2.13 0.98
CA ASP A 49 -13.32 -2.26 2.38
C ASP A 49 -14.18 -3.50 2.62
N ASP A 50 -14.38 -4.32 1.59
CA ASP A 50 -15.07 -5.59 1.72
C ASP A 50 -14.22 -6.59 2.51
N ASN A 51 -14.64 -6.82 3.76
CA ASN A 51 -14.02 -7.78 4.67
C ASN A 51 -14.88 -9.03 4.87
N ALA A 52 -15.94 -9.21 4.08
CA ALA A 52 -16.85 -10.34 4.22
C ALA A 52 -16.19 -11.65 3.78
N GLY A 53 -16.22 -12.66 4.65
CA GLY A 53 -15.75 -14.01 4.34
C GLY A 53 -14.23 -14.20 4.32
N PHE A 54 -13.45 -13.25 4.84
CA PHE A 54 -12.01 -13.37 4.96
C PHE A 54 -11.56 -13.72 6.38
N ASN A 55 -10.37 -14.32 6.51
CA ASN A 55 -9.80 -14.80 7.77
C ASN A 55 -9.43 -13.63 8.71
N VAL A 56 -9.35 -13.89 10.02
CA VAL A 56 -9.00 -12.91 11.07
C VAL A 56 -7.62 -12.26 10.89
N HIS A 57 -6.78 -12.84 10.03
CA HIS A 57 -5.45 -12.33 9.68
C HIS A 57 -5.44 -11.42 8.44
N VAL A 58 -6.60 -11.14 7.87
CA VAL A 58 -6.75 -10.27 6.70
C VAL A 58 -7.74 -9.17 7.02
N LYS A 59 -7.34 -7.93 6.74
CA LYS A 59 -8.20 -6.77 6.82
C LYS A 59 -8.02 -5.90 5.58
N HIS A 60 -9.01 -5.96 4.70
CA HIS A 60 -9.08 -5.14 3.51
C HIS A 60 -9.40 -3.69 3.90
N ARG A 61 -8.69 -2.77 3.27
CA ARG A 61 -8.88 -1.32 3.38
C ARG A 61 -8.72 -0.70 2.01
N ARG A 62 -9.50 0.33 1.70
CA ARG A 62 -9.14 1.30 0.65
C ARG A 62 -7.96 2.14 1.10
N PHE A 63 -6.76 1.56 1.05
CA PHE A 63 -5.54 2.24 1.50
C PHE A 63 -5.17 3.42 0.59
N THR A 64 -5.62 3.42 -0.67
CA THR A 64 -5.44 4.55 -1.59
C THR A 64 -6.12 5.82 -1.09
N ASP A 65 -7.37 5.73 -0.62
CA ASP A 65 -8.11 6.85 0.00
C ASP A 65 -7.37 7.39 1.23
N TYR A 66 -6.80 6.48 2.06
CA TYR A 66 -5.99 6.87 3.21
C TYR A 66 -4.73 7.64 2.77
N ILE A 67 -4.04 7.17 1.72
CA ILE A 67 -2.84 7.83 1.22
C ILE A 67 -3.16 9.23 0.70
N GLU A 68 -4.19 9.38 -0.12
CA GLU A 68 -4.61 10.67 -0.67
C GLU A 68 -4.95 11.69 0.43
N ALA A 69 -5.58 11.22 1.52
CA ALA A 69 -5.95 12.09 2.63
C ALA A 69 -4.74 12.56 3.48
N ASN A 70 -3.71 11.72 3.65
CA ASN A 70 -2.63 11.93 4.62
C ASN A 70 -1.27 12.32 3.99
N TYR A 71 -0.97 11.88 2.77
CA TYR A 71 0.31 12.09 2.09
C TYR A 71 0.14 13.02 0.88
N ARG A 72 -0.09 14.32 1.16
CA ARG A 72 -0.44 15.34 0.15
C ARG A 72 0.58 15.54 -0.98
N ASN A 73 1.83 15.19 -0.74
CA ASN A 73 2.93 15.27 -1.71
C ASN A 73 3.14 13.97 -2.48
N TRP A 74 2.16 13.06 -2.48
CA TRP A 74 2.20 11.80 -3.19
C TRP A 74 0.93 11.62 -4.02
N GLY A 75 1.09 11.16 -5.26
CA GLY A 75 -0.01 10.87 -6.17
C GLY A 75 0.08 9.45 -6.73
N LEU A 76 -1.08 8.79 -6.90
CA LEU A 76 -1.15 7.52 -7.61
C LEU A 76 -0.98 7.77 -9.12
N VAL A 77 0.19 7.42 -9.66
CA VAL A 77 0.51 7.66 -11.07
C VAL A 77 0.19 6.46 -11.97
N LYS A 78 0.11 5.25 -11.40
CA LYS A 78 -0.22 4.05 -12.17
C LYS A 78 -0.86 2.96 -11.31
N TYR A 79 -1.91 2.36 -11.85
CA TYR A 79 -2.54 1.14 -11.35
C TYR A 79 -2.32 0.02 -12.36
N ILE A 80 -1.92 -1.16 -11.90
CA ILE A 80 -1.71 -2.35 -12.73
C ILE A 80 -2.48 -3.51 -12.10
N PRO A 81 -3.60 -3.94 -12.71
CA PRO A 81 -4.33 -5.12 -12.26
C PRO A 81 -3.45 -6.36 -12.25
N ASN A 82 -3.71 -7.26 -11.31
CA ASN A 82 -3.05 -8.56 -11.27
C ASN A 82 -3.39 -9.37 -12.52
N LYS A 83 -2.37 -10.03 -13.07
CA LYS A 83 -2.56 -10.98 -14.17
C LYS A 83 -3.33 -12.24 -13.73
N TYR A 84 -3.26 -12.57 -12.44
CA TYR A 84 -3.87 -13.75 -11.83
C TYR A 84 -4.74 -13.34 -10.63
N PRO A 85 -5.89 -12.67 -10.88
CA PRO A 85 -6.78 -12.21 -9.82
C PRO A 85 -7.36 -13.38 -9.03
N TYR A 86 -7.69 -13.14 -7.76
CA TYR A 86 -8.26 -14.16 -6.89
C TYR A 86 -9.60 -14.66 -7.43
N ASN A 87 -9.70 -15.98 -7.58
CA ASN A 87 -10.90 -16.69 -7.98
C ASN A 87 -11.51 -17.38 -6.75
N ARG A 88 -12.73 -16.99 -6.37
CA ARG A 88 -13.44 -17.57 -5.22
C ARG A 88 -13.83 -19.03 -5.43
N ASP A 89 -14.06 -19.46 -6.67
CA ASP A 89 -14.51 -20.83 -6.98
C ASP A 89 -13.36 -21.83 -6.92
N THR A 90 -12.14 -21.41 -7.29
CA THR A 90 -10.94 -22.26 -7.27
C THR A 90 -10.02 -22.00 -6.09
N GLU A 91 -10.26 -20.92 -5.34
CA GLU A 91 -9.40 -20.40 -4.27
C GLU A 91 -7.95 -20.10 -4.71
N GLU A 92 -7.75 -19.85 -6.02
CA GLU A 92 -6.45 -19.55 -6.61
C GLU A 92 -6.29 -18.07 -6.94
N GLY A 93 -5.04 -17.62 -7.11
CA GLY A 93 -4.71 -16.24 -7.47
C GLY A 93 -4.55 -15.32 -6.25
N SER A 94 -4.52 -14.02 -6.50
CA SER A 94 -4.34 -13.01 -5.44
C SER A 94 -5.33 -11.87 -5.60
N PHE A 95 -5.82 -11.36 -4.47
CA PHE A 95 -6.69 -10.18 -4.41
C PHE A 95 -5.91 -8.86 -4.47
N ALA A 96 -4.59 -8.94 -4.66
CA ALA A 96 -3.70 -7.79 -4.69
C ALA A 96 -3.39 -7.35 -6.11
N ASP A 97 -3.38 -6.04 -6.34
CA ASP A 97 -2.94 -5.39 -7.57
C ASP A 97 -1.72 -4.49 -7.26
N PHE A 98 -1.03 -3.99 -8.29
CA PHE A 98 0.04 -3.00 -8.09
C PHE A 98 -0.48 -1.57 -8.18
N TYR A 99 -0.09 -0.76 -7.21
CA TYR A 99 -0.36 0.68 -7.12
C TYR A 99 0.98 1.40 -7.01
N ILE A 100 1.26 2.28 -7.95
CA ILE A 100 2.53 3.01 -8.04
C ILE A 100 2.24 4.46 -7.72
N PHE A 101 2.81 4.91 -6.61
CA PHE A 101 2.77 6.30 -6.16
C PHE A 101 4.08 6.98 -6.50
N GLU A 102 3.99 8.22 -6.96
CA GLU A 102 5.13 9.10 -7.18
C GLU A 102 5.01 10.32 -6.28
N LYS A 103 6.16 10.75 -5.75
CA LYS A 103 6.26 11.99 -4.99
C LYS A 103 6.04 13.15 -5.95
N THR A 104 5.01 13.94 -5.72
CA THR A 104 4.78 15.15 -6.51
C THR A 104 5.81 16.18 -6.08
N ASP A 105 6.56 16.73 -7.03
CA ASP A 105 7.34 17.93 -6.77
C ASP A 105 6.36 19.01 -6.31
N SER A 106 6.57 19.52 -5.10
CA SER A 106 5.92 20.75 -4.68
C SER A 106 6.48 21.84 -5.60
N ASP A 107 5.69 22.29 -6.57
CA ASP A 107 5.95 23.55 -7.25
C ASP A 107 6.20 24.61 -6.16
N ALA A 108 7.39 25.22 -6.23
CA ALA A 108 7.91 26.19 -5.28
C ALA A 108 7.03 27.45 -5.17
#